data_AF-A0A0F9PGB3-F1
#
_entry.id   AF-A0A0F9PGB3-F1
#
_cell.length_a   1.000
_cell.length_b   1.000
_cell.length_c   1.000
_cell.angle_alpha   90.00
_cell.angle_beta   90.00
_cell.angle_gamma   90.00
#
_symmetry.space_group_name_H-M   'P 1'
#
loop_
_entity.id
_entity.type
_entity.pdbx_description
1 polymer ?
#
loop_
_entity_poly.entity_id
_entity_poly.type
_entity_poly.pdbx_seq_one_letter_code
_entity_poly.pdbx_strand_id
1 'polypeptide(L)'
;MSPEMSPVAGFNQLRRIETSTLFQGVVIGIIILSALTIGAKTYELPPLVEQSLSVMDTAITLFFLVEILFRFAASPVKRRFFLDGWNLFDTLVVVGSLIPLDNSEAVLLGRLLRVFRVLRLVSVVPELRFLINSLLKAIPR
;
A
#
# COMPACT_ATOMS: atom_id res chain seq x y z
N MET A 1 -18.99 -36.35 -6.43
CA MET A 1 -19.37 -34.98 -6.80
C MET A 1 -18.38 -34.02 -6.15
N SER A 2 -17.30 -33.70 -6.86
CA SER A 2 -16.40 -32.60 -6.50
C SER A 2 -17.13 -31.28 -6.77
N PRO A 3 -17.03 -30.26 -5.89
CA PRO A 3 -17.61 -28.98 -6.18
C PRO A 3 -16.84 -28.37 -7.35
N GLU A 4 -17.49 -28.21 -8.49
CA GLU A 4 -17.00 -27.34 -9.55
C GLU A 4 -16.90 -25.92 -8.98
N MET A 5 -15.68 -25.52 -8.61
CA MET A 5 -15.41 -24.12 -8.27
C MET A 5 -15.57 -23.31 -9.55
N SER A 6 -16.77 -22.78 -9.78
CA SER A 6 -17.00 -21.88 -10.90
C SER A 6 -16.06 -20.67 -10.74
N PRO A 7 -15.36 -20.22 -11.80
CA PRO A 7 -14.46 -19.07 -11.75
C PRO A 7 -15.11 -17.81 -11.18
N VAL A 8 -16.45 -17.73 -11.26
CA VAL A 8 -17.28 -16.63 -10.76
C VAL A 8 -17.39 -16.64 -9.23
N ALA A 9 -17.42 -17.83 -8.59
CA ALA A 9 -17.56 -17.95 -7.13
C ALA A 9 -16.33 -17.43 -6.39
N GLY A 10 -15.13 -17.81 -6.84
CA GLY A 10 -13.87 -17.34 -6.25
C GLY A 10 -13.72 -15.82 -6.37
N PHE A 11 -14.03 -15.27 -7.54
CA PHE A 11 -13.94 -13.83 -7.79
C PHE A 11 -14.84 -12.98 -6.86
N ASN A 12 -16.07 -13.44 -6.60
CA ASN A 12 -16.98 -12.77 -5.68
C ASN A 12 -16.50 -12.82 -4.23
N GLN A 13 -15.86 -13.92 -3.82
CA GLN A 13 -15.23 -14.03 -2.49
C GLN A 13 -14.05 -13.08 -2.33
N LEU A 14 -13.15 -13.02 -3.33
CA LEU A 14 -12.02 -12.08 -3.35
C LEU A 14 -12.49 -10.63 -3.19
N ARG A 15 -13.53 -10.24 -3.95
CA ARG A 15 -14.11 -8.90 -3.86
C ARG A 15 -14.71 -8.62 -2.48
N ARG A 16 -15.42 -9.59 -1.90
CA ARG A 16 -16.02 -9.44 -0.56
C ARG A 16 -14.97 -9.22 0.53
N ILE A 17 -13.83 -9.91 0.43
CA ILE A 17 -12.70 -9.73 1.34
C ILE A 17 -12.06 -8.35 1.12
N GLU A 18 -11.83 -7.94 -0.13
CA GLU A 18 -11.23 -6.65 -0.47
C GLU A 18 -12.05 -5.46 0.07
N THR A 19 -13.38 -5.53 -0.04
CA THR A 19 -14.28 -4.49 0.48
C THR A 19 -14.59 -4.63 1.97
N SER A 20 -14.01 -5.60 2.68
CA SER A 20 -14.32 -5.82 4.08
C SER A 20 -13.64 -4.79 4.98
N THR A 21 -14.36 -4.35 6.02
CA THR A 21 -13.84 -3.40 7.02
C THR A 21 -12.64 -3.96 7.78
N LEU A 22 -12.58 -5.29 7.96
CA LEU A 22 -11.43 -5.96 8.56
C LEU A 22 -10.19 -5.84 7.68
N PHE A 23 -10.31 -6.15 6.38
CA PHE A 23 -9.18 -6.05 5.45
C PHE A 23 -8.67 -4.60 5.38
N GLN A 24 -9.56 -3.63 5.22
CA GLN A 24 -9.21 -2.22 5.25
C GLN A 24 -8.54 -1.81 6.56
N GLY A 25 -9.08 -2.25 7.71
CA GLY A 25 -8.51 -1.98 9.02
C GLY A 25 -7.09 -2.56 9.20
N VAL A 26 -6.85 -3.78 8.72
CA VAL A 26 -5.51 -4.39 8.73
C VAL A 26 -4.53 -3.59 7.87
N VAL A 27 -4.94 -3.22 6.65
CA VAL A 27 -4.09 -2.41 5.75
C VAL A 27 -3.76 -1.06 6.40
N ILE A 28 -4.73 -0.36 6.97
CA ILE A 28 -4.52 0.90 7.69
C ILE A 28 -3.56 0.70 8.88
N GLY A 29 -3.77 -0.35 9.67
CA GLY A 29 -2.90 -0.68 10.81
C GLY A 29 -1.44 -0.89 10.38
N ILE A 30 -1.22 -1.55 9.24
CA ILE A 30 0.13 -1.77 8.70
C ILE A 30 0.73 -0.47 8.14
N ILE A 31 -0.08 0.42 7.55
CA ILE A 31 0.40 1.76 7.15
C ILE A 31 0.87 2.55 8.38
N ILE A 32 0.09 2.53 9.47
CA ILE A 32 0.45 3.19 10.73
C ILE A 32 1.72 2.57 11.30
N LEU A 33 1.84 1.25 11.33
CA LEU A 33 3.05 0.56 11.76
C LEU A 33 4.27 0.96 10.92
N SER A 34 4.10 1.12 9.61
CA SER A 34 5.16 1.61 8.71
C SER A 34 5.59 3.03 9.08
N ALA A 35 4.64 3.93 9.37
CA ALA A 35 4.93 5.29 9.79
C ALA A 35 5.69 5.32 11.14
N LEU A 36 5.27 4.49 12.10
CA LEU A 36 5.95 4.35 13.38
C LEU A 36 7.37 3.81 13.23
N THR A 37 7.59 2.85 12.33
CA THR A 37 8.92 2.30 12.04
C THR A 37 9.86 3.38 11.49
N ILE A 38 9.35 4.24 10.60
CA ILE A 38 10.11 5.40 10.08
C ILE A 38 10.43 6.38 11.20
N GLY A 39 9.45 6.69 12.07
CA GLY A 39 9.64 7.57 13.22
C GLY A 39 10.62 7.02 14.25
N ALA A 40 10.60 5.71 14.52
CA ALA A 40 11.56 5.09 15.44
C ALA A 40 13.00 5.23 14.94
N LYS A 41 13.23 5.12 13.62
CA LYS A 41 14.55 5.25 12.99
C LYS A 41 15.14 6.67 13.04
N THR A 42 14.43 7.67 13.58
CA THR A 42 15.01 9.01 13.80
C THR A 42 15.83 9.10 15.08
N TYR A 43 15.75 8.10 15.95
CA TYR A 43 16.50 8.02 17.20
C TYR A 43 17.74 7.13 17.02
N GLU A 44 18.75 7.36 17.86
CA GLU A 44 19.86 6.40 17.98
C GLU A 44 19.37 5.15 18.69
N LEU A 45 19.35 4.03 17.97
CA LEU A 45 18.79 2.77 18.44
C LEU A 45 19.90 1.74 18.61
N PRO A 46 19.78 0.81 19.57
CA PRO A 46 20.70 -0.31 19.66
C PRO A 46 20.70 -1.13 18.35
N PRO A 47 21.84 -1.71 17.93
CA PRO A 47 21.95 -2.42 16.65
C PRO A 47 20.89 -3.50 16.43
N LEU A 48 20.50 -4.20 17.50
CA LEU A 48 19.44 -5.22 17.45
C LEU A 48 18.07 -4.63 17.06
N VAL A 49 17.74 -3.44 17.57
CA VAL A 49 16.47 -2.76 17.27
C VAL A 49 16.47 -2.24 15.85
N GLU A 50 17.57 -1.63 15.39
CA GLU A 50 17.70 -1.17 14.00
C GLU A 50 17.54 -2.33 13.01
N GLN A 51 18.18 -3.47 13.27
CA GLN A 51 18.05 -4.66 12.45
C GLN A 51 16.60 -5.17 12.43
N SER A 52 15.95 -5.20 13.59
CA SER A 52 14.54 -5.61 13.71
C SER A 52 13.60 -4.69 12.92
N LEU A 53 13.81 -3.38 12.99
CA LEU A 53 13.05 -2.39 12.21
C LEU A 53 13.33 -2.48 10.70
N SER A 54 14.55 -2.89 10.31
CA SER A 54 14.87 -3.15 8.90
C SER A 54 14.11 -4.37 8.37
N VAL A 55 14.09 -5.47 9.12
CA VAL A 55 13.29 -6.67 8.79
C VAL A 55 11.80 -6.34 8.73
N MET A 56 11.30 -5.51 9.66
CA MET A 56 9.92 -5.04 9.67
C MET A 56 9.59 -4.23 8.41
N ASP A 57 10.45 -3.31 7.98
CA ASP A 57 10.25 -2.53 6.75
C ASP A 57 10.12 -3.42 5.51
N THR A 58 10.95 -4.46 5.41
CA THR A 58 10.87 -5.44 4.33
C THR A 58 9.56 -6.23 4.40
N ALA A 59 9.18 -6.72 5.57
CA ALA A 59 7.94 -7.47 5.77
C ALA A 59 6.69 -6.63 5.40
N ILE A 60 6.66 -5.36 5.82
CA ILE A 60 5.60 -4.40 5.47
C ILE A 60 5.53 -4.20 3.95
N THR A 61 6.68 -4.03 3.29
CA THR A 61 6.74 -3.85 1.84
C THR A 61 6.20 -5.07 1.10
N LEU A 62 6.57 -6.28 1.55
CA LEU A 62 6.07 -7.54 0.99
C LEU A 62 4.56 -7.73 1.24
N PHE A 63 4.06 -7.36 2.43
CA PHE A 63 2.63 -7.37 2.71
C PHE A 63 1.87 -6.50 1.70
N PHE A 64 2.36 -5.27 1.47
CA PHE A 64 1.73 -4.37 0.52
C PHE A 64 1.81 -4.84 -0.93
N LEU A 65 2.87 -5.55 -1.31
CA LEU A 65 2.94 -6.22 -2.60
C LEU A 65 1.81 -7.25 -2.73
N VAL A 66 1.64 -8.11 -1.73
CA VAL A 66 0.56 -9.11 -1.72
C VAL A 66 -0.82 -8.44 -1.75
N GLU A 67 -1.00 -7.34 -1.00
CA GLU A 67 -2.25 -6.57 -0.97
C GLU A 67 -2.62 -5.98 -2.34
N ILE A 68 -1.66 -5.39 -3.06
CA ILE A 68 -1.90 -4.87 -4.41
C ILE A 68 -2.21 -6.01 -5.39
N LEU A 69 -1.49 -7.12 -5.31
CA LEU A 69 -1.78 -8.30 -6.14
C LEU A 69 -3.18 -8.85 -5.85
N PHE A 70 -3.59 -8.85 -4.58
CA PHE A 70 -4.92 -9.26 -4.16
C PHE A 70 -6.01 -8.34 -4.72
N ARG A 71 -5.87 -7.01 -4.58
CA ARG A 71 -6.81 -6.03 -5.17
C ARG A 71 -6.84 -6.11 -6.68
N PHE A 72 -5.69 -6.30 -7.32
CA PHE A 72 -5.61 -6.53 -8.76
C PHE A 72 -6.36 -7.80 -9.16
N ALA A 73 -6.22 -8.90 -8.43
CA ALA A 73 -6.94 -10.15 -8.64
C ALA A 73 -8.47 -9.99 -8.45
N ALA A 74 -8.89 -9.24 -7.44
CA ALA A 74 -10.30 -8.91 -7.15
C ALA A 74 -10.93 -7.92 -8.15
N SER A 75 -10.12 -7.24 -8.97
CA SER A 75 -10.61 -6.31 -9.98
C SER A 75 -11.23 -7.04 -11.20
N PRO A 76 -12.47 -6.68 -11.61
CA PRO A 76 -13.16 -7.32 -12.73
C PRO A 76 -12.51 -7.00 -14.09
N VAL A 77 -11.96 -5.79 -14.22
CA VAL A 77 -11.34 -5.32 -15.45
C VAL A 77 -9.93 -4.86 -15.11
N LYS A 78 -8.93 -5.70 -15.42
CA LYS A 78 -7.52 -5.46 -15.06
C LYS A 78 -7.00 -4.11 -15.56
N ARG A 79 -7.40 -3.70 -16.75
CA ARG A 79 -7.05 -2.37 -17.31
C ARG A 79 -7.59 -1.22 -16.47
N ARG A 80 -8.80 -1.36 -15.89
CA ARG A 80 -9.41 -0.33 -15.04
C ARG A 80 -8.70 -0.17 -13.71
N PHE A 81 -8.00 -1.20 -13.23
CA PHE A 81 -7.21 -1.11 -12.02
C PHE A 81 -6.16 0.01 -12.12
N PHE A 82 -5.38 0.05 -13.20
CA PHE A 82 -4.35 1.08 -13.41
C PHE A 82 -4.87 2.42 -13.91
N LEU A 83 -6.15 2.50 -14.31
CA LEU A 83 -6.81 3.77 -14.64
C LEU A 83 -7.32 4.50 -13.39
N ASP A 84 -7.46 3.80 -12.26
CA ASP A 84 -7.69 4.45 -10.97
C ASP A 84 -6.37 5.01 -10.43
N GLY A 85 -6.30 6.33 -10.30
CA GLY A 85 -5.06 7.02 -9.91
C GLY A 85 -4.50 6.58 -8.56
N TRP A 86 -5.37 6.17 -7.62
CA TRP A 86 -4.97 5.70 -6.29
C TRP A 86 -4.38 4.29 -6.32
N ASN A 87 -4.96 3.38 -7.10
CA ASN A 87 -4.39 2.05 -7.35
C ASN A 87 -3.03 2.15 -8.06
N LEU A 88 -2.90 3.04 -9.06
CA LEU A 88 -1.64 3.29 -9.74
C LEU A 88 -0.59 3.88 -8.79
N PHE A 89 -0.96 4.87 -7.99
CA PHE A 89 -0.11 5.45 -6.95
C PHE A 89 0.42 4.39 -5.99
N ASP A 90 -0.47 3.56 -5.43
CA ASP A 90 -0.08 2.46 -4.54
C ASP A 90 0.92 1.51 -5.22
N THR A 91 0.66 1.15 -6.48
CA THR A 91 1.53 0.24 -7.25
C THR A 91 2.91 0.84 -7.42
N LEU A 92 3.01 2.11 -7.80
CA LEU A 92 4.30 2.78 -7.98
C LEU A 92 5.09 2.87 -6.67
N VAL A 93 4.42 3.17 -5.56
CA VAL A 93 5.06 3.25 -4.24
C VAL A 93 5.61 1.89 -3.81
N VAL A 94 4.86 0.80 -4.03
CA VAL A 94 5.31 -0.56 -3.69
C VAL A 94 6.42 -1.03 -4.61
N VAL A 95 6.28 -0.87 -5.93
CA VAL A 95 7.32 -1.27 -6.89
C VAL A 95 8.60 -0.48 -6.66
N GLY A 96 8.52 0.84 -6.50
CA GLY A 96 9.69 1.66 -6.17
C GLY A 96 10.35 1.26 -4.85
N SER A 97 9.57 0.75 -3.90
CA SER A 97 10.06 0.27 -2.61
C SER A 97 10.80 -1.07 -2.67
N LEU A 98 10.64 -1.85 -3.75
CA LEU A 98 11.33 -3.14 -3.93
C LEU A 98 12.72 -2.97 -4.56
N ILE A 99 12.99 -1.83 -5.17
CA ILE A 99 14.25 -1.56 -5.85
C ILE A 99 15.33 -1.30 -4.78
N PRO A 100 16.42 -2.08 -4.74
CA PRO A 100 17.55 -1.78 -3.86
C PRO A 100 18.21 -0.45 -4.30
N LEU A 101 18.56 0.36 -3.32
CA LEU A 101 19.01 1.74 -3.52
C LEU A 101 20.50 1.82 -3.18
N ASP A 102 21.36 1.58 -4.18
CA ASP A 102 22.80 1.37 -3.97
C ASP A 102 23.64 2.65 -4.18
N ASN A 103 23.05 3.71 -4.75
CA ASN A 103 23.72 4.99 -4.97
C ASN A 103 23.13 6.11 -4.08
N SER A 104 23.89 7.19 -3.92
CA SER A 104 23.55 8.31 -3.03
C SER A 104 22.24 9.03 -3.42
N GLU A 105 21.92 9.11 -4.71
CA GLU A 105 20.63 9.66 -5.19
C GLU A 105 19.45 8.73 -4.86
N ALA A 106 19.67 7.42 -4.98
CA ALA A 106 18.70 6.40 -4.63
C ALA A 106 18.37 6.44 -3.14
N VAL A 107 19.33 6.76 -2.26
CA VAL A 107 19.05 6.95 -0.82
C VAL A 107 18.01 8.05 -0.56
N LEU A 108 18.10 9.18 -1.28
CA LEU A 108 17.11 10.26 -1.16
C LEU A 108 15.73 9.82 -1.68
N LEU A 109 15.69 9.14 -2.83
CA LEU A 109 14.46 8.58 -3.38
C LEU A 109 13.81 7.57 -2.42
N GLY A 110 14.59 6.72 -1.76
CA GLY A 110 14.11 5.80 -0.73
C GLY A 110 13.45 6.51 0.45
N ARG A 111 14.00 7.65 0.86
CA ARG A 111 13.39 8.48 1.92
C ARG A 111 12.06 9.07 1.46
N LEU A 112 11.96 9.55 0.22
CA LEU A 112 10.71 10.06 -0.34
C LEU A 112 9.65 8.97 -0.49
N LEU A 113 10.03 7.79 -0.98
CA LEU A 113 9.14 6.62 -1.09
C LEU A 113 8.52 6.22 0.25
N ARG A 114 9.29 6.32 1.35
CA ARG A 114 8.77 6.06 2.71
C ARG A 114 7.66 7.03 3.09
N VAL A 115 7.77 8.32 2.75
CA VAL A 115 6.70 9.31 3.00
C VAL A 115 5.46 8.96 2.18
N PHE A 116 5.63 8.58 0.91
CA PHE A 116 4.50 8.19 0.06
C PHE A 116 3.75 6.96 0.58
N ARG A 117 4.41 6.02 1.28
CA ARG A 117 3.72 4.89 1.92
C ARG A 117 2.67 5.34 2.92
N VAL A 118 2.93 6.41 3.68
CA VAL A 118 1.97 6.98 4.62
C VAL A 118 0.80 7.63 3.86
N LEU A 119 1.09 8.30 2.74
CA LEU A 119 0.06 8.89 1.88
C LEU A 119 -0.88 7.85 1.26
N ARG A 120 -0.52 6.56 1.27
CA ARG A 120 -1.43 5.46 0.88
C ARG A 120 -2.67 5.36 1.78
N LEU A 121 -2.67 5.99 2.96
CA LEU A 121 -3.90 6.17 3.74
C LEU A 121 -5.00 6.83 2.91
N VAL A 122 -4.63 7.77 2.02
CA VAL A 122 -5.59 8.39 1.10
C VAL A 122 -6.16 7.36 0.15
N SER A 123 -5.33 6.46 -0.39
CA SER A 123 -5.81 5.38 -1.24
C SER A 123 -6.77 4.44 -0.49
N VAL A 124 -6.60 4.20 0.81
CA VAL A 124 -7.40 3.20 1.53
C VAL A 124 -8.66 3.80 2.17
N VAL A 125 -8.62 5.07 2.58
CA VAL A 125 -9.70 5.74 3.31
C VAL A 125 -10.55 6.59 2.35
N PRO A 126 -11.81 6.20 2.04
CA PRO A 126 -12.65 6.91 1.08
C PRO A 126 -12.89 8.38 1.42
N GLU A 127 -13.01 8.70 2.72
CA GLU A 127 -13.18 10.06 3.22
C GLU A 127 -12.00 10.94 2.85
N LEU A 128 -10.77 10.42 2.96
CA LEU A 128 -9.56 11.14 2.55
C LEU A 128 -9.52 11.36 1.04
N ARG A 129 -9.89 10.36 0.23
CA ARG A 129 -10.03 10.55 -1.23
C ARG A 129 -11.00 11.65 -1.56
N PHE A 130 -12.16 11.66 -0.88
CA PHE A 130 -13.20 12.67 -1.10
C PHE A 130 -12.68 14.08 -0.77
N LEU A 131 -12.03 14.24 0.39
CA LEU A 131 -11.43 15.52 0.80
C LEU A 131 -10.39 16.01 -0.21
N ILE A 132 -9.43 15.16 -0.61
CA ILE A 132 -8.40 15.57 -1.58
C ILE A 132 -9.01 15.92 -2.94
N ASN A 133 -9.94 15.11 -3.44
CA ASN A 133 -10.61 15.41 -4.72
C ASN A 133 -11.41 16.72 -4.65
N SER A 134 -11.97 17.05 -3.50
CA SER A 134 -12.72 18.30 -3.28
C SER A 134 -11.77 19.50 -3.26
N LEU A 135 -10.63 19.37 -2.58
CA LEU A 135 -9.58 20.38 -2.58
C LEU A 135 -9.02 20.63 -3.98
N LEU A 136 -8.68 19.58 -4.72
CA LEU A 136 -8.16 19.70 -6.09
C LEU A 136 -9.16 20.38 -7.04
N LYS A 137 -10.46 20.15 -6.85
CA LYS A 137 -11.51 20.83 -7.62
C LYS A 137 -11.69 22.30 -7.25
N ALA A 138 -11.34 22.69 -6.02
CA ALA A 138 -11.48 24.05 -5.53
C ALA A 138 -10.32 24.97 -5.96
N ILE A 139 -9.20 24.42 -6.45
CA ILE A 139 -8.08 25.20 -6.97
C ILE A 139 -8.54 25.92 -8.25
N PRO A 140 -8.57 27.27 -8.27
CA PRO A 140 -8.92 28.01 -9.47
C PRO A 140 -7.89 27.71 -10.58
N ARG A 141 -8.39 27.45 -11.79
CA ARG A 141 -7.57 27.12 -12.96
C ARG A 141 -6.78 28.32 -13.47
#